data_AF-A0A060BMY6-F1
#
_entry.id   AF-A0A060BMY6-F1
#
_cell.length_a   1.000
_cell.length_b   1.000
_cell.length_c   1.000
_cell.angle_alpha   90.00
_cell.angle_beta   90.00
_cell.angle_gamma   90.00
#
_symmetry.space_group_name_H-M   'P 1'
#
loop_
_entity.id
_entity.type
_entity.pdbx_description
1 polymer ?
#
loop_
_entity_poly.entity_id
_entity_poly.type
_entity_poly.pdbx_seq_one_letter_code
_entity_poly.pdbx_strand_id
1 'polypeptide(L)'
;VVGNPVRAQIAALPPPAQRLAGRDGPMRLLVLGGSQGARVLNQALPAALAQLRALPLQVRHQCGQALAEEARAAYAAADVPVQVEPFIADMAAAYDWADLVVCRAGA
;
A
#
# COMPACT_ATOMS: atom_id res chain seq x y z
N VAL A 1 10.73 -14.17 -23.01
CA VAL A 1 9.74 -14.07 -21.93
C VAL A 1 8.42 -13.68 -22.55
N VAL A 2 7.37 -14.48 -22.38
CA VAL A 2 5.99 -14.09 -22.72
C VAL A 2 5.29 -13.68 -21.42
N GLY A 3 4.58 -12.55 -21.40
CA GLY A 3 3.92 -11.98 -20.22
C GLY A 3 4.44 -10.60 -19.80
N ASN A 4 3.97 -10.09 -18.65
CA ASN A 4 4.41 -8.81 -18.08
C ASN A 4 5.67 -9.04 -17.22
N PRO A 5 6.86 -8.58 -17.63
CA PRO A 5 8.10 -8.83 -16.89
C PRO A 5 8.11 -8.10 -15.55
N VAL A 6 8.42 -8.83 -14.48
CA VAL A 6 8.65 -8.25 -13.15
C VAL A 6 10.04 -7.61 -13.12
N ARG A 7 10.15 -6.43 -12.49
CA ARG A 7 11.44 -5.75 -12.30
C ARG A 7 12.40 -6.66 -11.51
N ALA A 8 13.65 -6.75 -11.95
CA ALA A 8 14.64 -7.65 -11.35
C ALA A 8 14.83 -7.44 -9.83
N GLN A 9 14.81 -6.19 -9.37
CA GLN A 9 14.90 -5.86 -7.95
C GLN A 9 13.74 -6.42 -7.12
N ILE A 10 12.52 -6.45 -7.67
CA ILE A 10 11.35 -7.02 -7.00
C ILE A 10 11.44 -8.55 -7.01
N ALA A 11 11.85 -9.13 -8.15
CA ALA A 11 12.03 -10.58 -8.26
C ALA A 11 13.15 -11.12 -7.35
N ALA A 12 14.11 -10.27 -6.98
CA ALA A 12 15.21 -10.61 -6.07
C ALA A 12 14.84 -10.49 -4.58
N LEU A 13 13.65 -9.98 -4.23
CA LEU A 13 13.22 -9.89 -2.84
C LEU A 13 13.09 -11.28 -2.21
N PRO A 14 13.47 -11.45 -0.93
CA PRO A 14 13.29 -12.74 -0.26
C PRO A 14 11.81 -13.12 -0.20
N PRO A 15 11.49 -14.44 -0.20
CA PRO A 15 10.12 -14.90 -0.10
C PRO A 15 9.48 -14.45 1.22
N PRO A 16 8.14 -14.32 1.29
CA PRO A 16 7.45 -13.85 2.49
C PRO A 16 7.81 -14.63 3.76
N ALA A 17 8.00 -15.96 3.65
CA ALA A 17 8.39 -16.79 4.79
C ALA A 17 9.73 -16.36 5.44
N GLN A 18 10.65 -15.80 4.65
CA GLN A 18 11.92 -15.28 5.15
C GLN A 18 11.79 -13.83 5.62
N ARG A 19 11.14 -12.96 4.82
CA ARG A 19 10.99 -11.53 5.18
C ARG A 19 10.16 -11.31 6.44
N LEU A 20 9.16 -12.15 6.65
CA LEU A 20 8.24 -12.06 7.78
C LEU A 20 8.67 -12.90 8.98
N ALA A 21 9.78 -13.64 8.88
CA ALA A 21 10.28 -14.46 9.98
C ALA A 21 10.65 -13.58 11.19
N GLY A 22 10.03 -13.87 12.35
CA GLY A 22 10.30 -13.14 13.60
C GLY A 22 9.85 -11.68 13.58
N ARG A 23 8.92 -11.30 12.70
CA ARG A 23 8.45 -9.92 12.59
C ARG A 23 7.44 -9.61 13.69
N ASP A 24 7.76 -8.62 14.50
CA ASP A 24 6.92 -8.12 15.58
C ASP A 24 6.39 -6.71 15.30
N GLY A 25 5.38 -6.29 16.07
CA GLY A 25 4.77 -4.97 15.99
C GLY A 25 3.60 -4.87 14.99
N PRO A 26 3.19 -3.64 14.64
CA PRO A 26 2.02 -3.41 13.80
C PRO A 26 2.18 -4.01 12.40
N MET A 27 1.09 -4.50 11.83
CA MET A 27 1.07 -5.02 10.46
C MET A 27 1.18 -3.88 9.45
N ARG A 28 2.09 -4.02 8.50
CA ARG A 28 2.42 -3.06 7.45
C ARG A 28 1.61 -3.35 6.20
N LEU A 29 0.61 -2.52 5.96
CA LEU A 29 -0.28 -2.59 4.82
C LEU A 29 0.17 -1.59 3.75
N LEU A 30 0.49 -2.10 2.56
CA LEU A 30 0.75 -1.29 1.38
C LEU A 30 -0.48 -1.30 0.47
N VAL A 31 -1.01 -0.13 0.15
CA VAL A 31 -2.12 0.05 -0.78
C VAL A 31 -1.60 0.68 -2.07
N LEU A 32 -1.88 0.06 -3.21
CA LEU A 32 -1.42 0.52 -4.53
C LEU A 32 -2.63 0.82 -5.44
N GLY A 33 -2.89 2.11 -5.66
CA GLY A 33 -3.88 2.60 -6.62
C GLY A 33 -3.38 2.64 -8.07
N GLY A 34 -2.06 2.54 -8.28
CA GLY A 34 -1.39 2.74 -9.56
C GLY A 34 -1.12 4.23 -9.84
N SER A 35 -0.34 4.51 -10.88
CA SER A 35 0.13 5.87 -11.20
C SER A 35 -0.99 6.88 -11.48
N GLN A 36 -2.10 6.43 -12.06
CA GLN A 36 -3.30 7.24 -12.30
C GLN A 36 -4.19 7.40 -11.07
N GLY A 37 -3.91 6.65 -10.00
CA GLY A 37 -4.72 6.59 -8.80
C GLY A 37 -6.00 5.78 -8.99
N ALA A 38 -6.31 4.90 -8.04
CA ALA A 38 -7.59 4.21 -7.99
C ALA A 38 -8.51 4.98 -7.05
N ARG A 39 -9.31 5.90 -7.59
CA ARG A 39 -10.25 6.70 -6.77
C ARG A 39 -11.13 5.83 -5.87
N VAL A 40 -11.57 4.67 -6.38
CA VAL A 40 -12.32 3.68 -5.59
C VAL A 40 -11.54 3.22 -4.35
N LEU A 41 -10.25 2.91 -4.48
CA LEU A 41 -9.42 2.55 -3.31
C LEU A 41 -9.20 3.75 -2.38
N ASN A 42 -8.98 4.95 -2.93
CA ASN A 42 -8.80 6.19 -2.15
C ASN A 42 -10.01 6.50 -1.26
N GLN A 43 -11.22 6.12 -1.68
CA GLN A 43 -12.45 6.35 -0.94
C GLN A 43 -12.85 5.18 -0.05
N ALA A 44 -12.67 3.94 -0.51
CA ALA A 44 -13.09 2.75 0.23
C ALA A 44 -12.15 2.36 1.38
N LEU A 45 -10.83 2.53 1.21
CA LEU A 45 -9.85 2.11 2.21
C LEU A 45 -9.96 2.89 3.53
N PRO A 46 -10.11 4.23 3.55
CA PRO A 46 -10.31 4.96 4.79
C PRO A 46 -11.46 4.41 5.63
N ALA A 47 -12.63 4.18 5.01
CA ALA A 47 -13.81 3.66 5.69
C ALA A 47 -13.64 2.20 6.18
N ALA A 48 -12.95 1.37 5.40
CA ALA A 48 -12.64 0.00 5.81
C ALA A 48 -11.65 -0.03 6.98
N LEU A 49 -10.58 0.77 6.92
CA LEU A 49 -9.56 0.82 7.97
C LEU A 49 -10.08 1.43 9.27
N ALA A 50 -11.03 2.37 9.20
CA ALA A 50 -11.71 2.89 10.38
C ALA A 50 -12.47 1.80 11.16
N GLN A 51 -12.93 0.73 10.50
CA GLN A 51 -13.57 -0.42 11.16
C GLN A 51 -12.55 -1.38 11.79
N LEU A 52 -11.27 -1.28 11.40
CA LEU A 52 -10.19 -2.15 11.86
C LEU A 52 -9.29 -1.49 12.91
N ARG A 53 -9.73 -0.41 13.56
CA ARG A 53 -8.94 0.38 14.54
C ARG A 53 -8.38 -0.42 15.72
N ALA A 54 -9.01 -1.55 16.07
CA ALA A 54 -8.53 -2.43 17.13
C ALA A 54 -7.24 -3.20 16.74
N LEU A 55 -6.91 -3.26 15.46
CA LEU A 55 -5.69 -3.91 14.96
C LEU A 55 -4.56 -2.88 14.85
N PRO A 56 -3.35 -3.20 15.35
CA PRO A 56 -2.20 -2.33 15.17
C PRO A 56 -1.74 -2.38 13.71
N LEU A 57 -2.05 -1.34 12.93
CA LEU A 57 -1.70 -1.22 11.51
C LEU A 57 -0.78 -0.03 11.25
N GLN A 58 0.20 -0.22 10.37
CA GLN A 58 0.92 0.85 9.69
C GLN A 58 0.55 0.83 8.23
N VAL A 59 0.00 1.92 7.71
CA VAL A 59 -0.54 1.96 6.35
C VAL A 59 0.26 2.92 5.49
N ARG A 60 0.69 2.45 4.31
CA ARG A 60 1.21 3.28 3.22
C ARG A 60 0.27 3.17 2.03
N HIS A 61 -0.18 4.30 1.48
CA HIS A 61 -1.09 4.31 0.33
C HIS A 61 -0.53 5.14 -0.81
N GLN A 62 -0.19 4.48 -1.92
CA GLN A 62 0.08 5.12 -3.21
C GLN A 62 -1.24 5.43 -3.93
N CYS A 63 -1.61 6.71 -4.00
CA CYS A 63 -2.96 7.15 -4.41
C CYS A 63 -3.02 7.88 -5.76
N GLY A 64 -1.87 8.18 -6.38
CA GLY A 64 -1.74 8.95 -7.62
C GLY A 64 -1.73 10.47 -7.39
N GLN A 65 -0.94 11.21 -8.18
CA GLN A 65 -0.74 12.65 -8.01
C GLN A 65 -2.03 13.47 -8.03
N ALA A 66 -2.92 13.18 -8.98
CA ALA A 66 -4.17 13.92 -9.16
C ALA A 66 -5.15 13.76 -7.98
N LEU A 67 -5.00 12.70 -7.18
CA LEU A 67 -5.96 12.31 -6.14
C LEU A 67 -5.35 12.36 -4.73
N ALA A 68 -4.13 12.86 -4.57
CA ALA A 68 -3.42 12.82 -3.30
C ALA A 68 -4.11 13.62 -2.19
N GLU A 69 -4.56 14.84 -2.50
CA GLU A 69 -5.29 15.65 -1.51
C GLU A 69 -6.66 15.06 -1.18
N GLU A 70 -7.38 14.53 -2.18
CA GLU A 70 -8.66 13.83 -1.98
C GLU A 70 -8.48 12.64 -1.02
N ALA A 71 -7.44 11.82 -1.25
CA ALA A 71 -7.13 10.67 -0.41
C ALA A 71 -6.77 11.09 1.03
N ARG A 72 -5.91 12.10 1.19
CA ARG A 72 -5.54 12.60 2.53
C ARG A 72 -6.76 13.12 3.30
N ALA A 73 -7.63 13.87 2.64
CA ALA A 73 -8.86 14.37 3.25
C ALA A 73 -9.78 13.23 3.69
N ALA A 74 -9.93 12.18 2.87
CA ALA A 74 -10.75 11.02 3.20
C ALA A 74 -10.20 10.26 4.43
N TYR A 75 -8.88 10.07 4.51
CA TYR A 75 -8.24 9.46 5.68
C TYR A 75 -8.33 10.31 6.94
N ALA A 76 -8.17 11.63 6.82
CA ALA A 76 -8.32 12.55 7.94
C ALA A 76 -9.76 12.55 8.48
N ALA A 77 -10.77 12.57 7.60
CA ALA A 77 -12.17 12.48 7.98
C ALA A 77 -12.52 11.14 8.64
N ALA A 78 -11.87 10.06 8.21
CA ALA A 78 -12.00 8.73 8.81
C ALA A 78 -11.18 8.56 10.10
N ASP A 79 -10.35 9.55 10.48
CA ASP A 79 -9.40 9.53 11.60
C ASP A 79 -8.53 8.25 11.60
N VAL A 80 -7.96 7.94 10.44
CA VAL A 80 -7.07 6.79 10.24
C VAL A 80 -5.65 7.30 9.95
N PRO A 81 -4.64 6.92 10.76
CA PRO A 81 -3.26 7.28 10.50
C PRO A 81 -2.73 6.52 9.27
N VAL A 82 -2.20 7.25 8.30
CA VAL A 82 -1.67 6.69 7.05
C VAL A 82 -0.58 7.58 6.47
N GLN A 83 0.39 6.97 5.80
CA GLN A 83 1.31 7.68 4.92
C GLN A 83 0.77 7.65 3.49
N VAL A 84 0.23 8.79 3.04
CA VAL A 84 -0.29 8.94 1.67
C VAL A 84 0.81 9.48 0.76
N GLU A 85 1.19 8.69 -0.24
CA GLU A 85 2.23 9.00 -1.22
C GLU A 85 1.58 9.14 -2.61
N PRO A 86 1.83 10.23 -3.35
CA PRO A 86 1.37 10.33 -4.74
C PRO A 86 1.99 9.28 -5.65
N PHE A 87 3.28 9.00 -5.43
CA PHE A 87 4.12 8.11 -6.22
C PHE A 87 5.19 7.49 -5.32
N ILE A 88 5.46 6.20 -5.50
CA ILE A 88 6.54 5.48 -4.80
C ILE A 88 7.65 5.22 -5.81
N ALA A 89 8.80 5.86 -5.60
CA ALA A 89 9.95 5.72 -6.50
C ALA A 89 10.61 4.33 -6.37
N ASP A 90 10.83 3.89 -5.13
CA ASP A 90 11.40 2.58 -4.82
C ASP A 90 10.31 1.58 -4.46
N MET A 91 9.74 0.97 -5.51
CA MET A 91 8.73 -0.08 -5.34
C MET A 91 9.30 -1.34 -4.69
N ALA A 92 10.60 -1.66 -4.88
CA ALA A 92 11.20 -2.84 -4.27
C ALA A 92 11.25 -2.69 -2.74
N ALA A 93 11.70 -1.54 -2.25
CA ALA A 93 11.68 -1.22 -0.82
C ALA A 93 10.25 -1.20 -0.25
N ALA A 94 9.26 -0.72 -1.02
CA ALA A 94 7.86 -0.75 -0.58
C ALA A 94 7.32 -2.17 -0.45
N TYR A 95 7.60 -3.04 -1.42
CA TYR A 95 7.22 -4.47 -1.35
C TYR A 95 7.95 -5.22 -0.24
N ASP A 96 9.23 -4.91 -0.02
CA ASP A 96 10.02 -5.52 1.05
C ASP A 96 9.48 -5.14 2.44
N TRP A 97 9.14 -3.86 2.62
CA TRP A 97 8.52 -3.33 3.84
C TRP A 97 7.14 -3.94 4.14
N ALA A 98 6.36 -4.24 3.10
CA ALA A 98 4.97 -4.64 3.24
C ALA A 98 4.80 -6.10 3.68
N ASP A 99 3.82 -6.29 4.57
CA ASP A 99 3.36 -7.62 4.99
C ASP A 99 2.14 -8.06 4.18
N LEU A 100 1.28 -7.10 3.86
CA LEU A 100 0.10 -7.27 3.04
C LEU A 100 0.05 -6.15 2.00
N VAL A 101 -0.31 -6.52 0.77
CA VAL A 101 -0.52 -5.56 -0.32
C VAL A 101 -1.97 -5.64 -0.78
N VAL A 102 -2.62 -4.48 -0.88
CA VAL A 102 -3.94 -4.33 -1.50
C VAL A 102 -3.77 -3.47 -2.74
N CYS A 103 -4.08 -4.03 -3.91
CA CYS A 103 -3.95 -3.33 -5.18
C CYS A 103 -5.17 -3.60 -6.08
N ARG A 104 -5.39 -2.74 -7.07
CA ARG A 104 -6.31 -3.10 -8.16
C ARG A 104 -5.65 -4.14 -9.08
N ALA A 105 -6.45 -4.94 -9.77
CA ALA A 105 -5.93 -5.79 -10.84
C ALA A 105 -5.23 -4.94 -11.91
N GLY A 106 -3.93 -5.19 -12.13
CA GLY A 106 -3.09 -4.45 -13.07
C GLY A 106 -2.26 -3.31 -12.47
N ALA A 107 -2.16 -3.22 -11.14
CA ALA A 107 -1.18 -2.41 -10.42
C ALA A 107 -0.05 -3.29 -9.84
#